data_AF-A0AAD5BW59-F1
#
_entry.id   AF-A0AAD5BW59-F1
#
_cell.length_a   1.000
_cell.length_b   1.000
_cell.length_c   1.000
_cell.angle_alpha   90.00
_cell.angle_beta   90.00
_cell.angle_gamma   90.00
#
_symmetry.space_group_name_H-M   'P 1'
#
loop_
_entity.id
_entity.type
_entity.pdbx_description
1 polymer ?
#
loop_
_entity_poly.entity_id
_entity_poly.type
_entity_poly.pdbx_seq_one_letter_code
_entity_poly.pdbx_strand_id
1 'polypeptide(L)'
;MIDNFTGAHSAIYDPSSHKNTDYGINEWIKRGLPASKLVLGLAYHGYAWTLADAKHDGIGAPAKGLAMTRDGSVSYDYIRGHMRSYKVNSLYNSTYVINYCKIGSFWIGFDDVEAIRNKVAYAKEKGLLGYNAWQVPNDHNWELSKAAAQEDNHSHRKPLLAITLCTIASFILLLGCITCYLRKRVISKVKQMIETMMNKGKFSYHKQQVISFADIREATNSFSEENKLGEGGYGPVYKGKLSNGQEVAVKRLSRSSKQGIEEFKNEVTFATKLQHVNLVKLLGFCTEREEKMLIYEYMPNKSLDLYLFDPTRRSMLKWEKWIDIIEGIIQGLLYLQEYSRLTIVHRDLKASNILLDADMKPKISDFGIAKSFESNETEASTERIVGT
;
A
#
# COMPACT_ATOMS: atom_id res chain seq x y z
N MET A 1 18.39 66.27 -8.00
CA MET A 1 17.82 66.38 -9.36
C MET A 1 16.32 66.40 -9.17
N ILE A 2 15.61 67.36 -9.76
CA ILE A 2 14.17 67.49 -9.53
C ILE A 2 13.49 66.33 -10.27
N ASP A 3 12.78 65.48 -9.53
CA ASP A 3 12.09 64.28 -10.01
C ASP A 3 10.83 64.63 -10.83
N ASN A 4 11.05 65.37 -11.92
CA ASN A 4 10.00 65.85 -12.83
C ASN A 4 9.54 64.77 -13.82
N PHE A 5 9.95 63.51 -13.64
CA PHE A 5 9.55 62.39 -14.47
C PHE A 5 9.36 61.13 -13.62
N THR A 6 8.39 60.29 -14.00
CA THR A 6 8.21 58.96 -13.39
C THR A 6 9.43 58.07 -13.68
N GLY A 7 9.81 57.22 -12.73
CA GLY A 7 11.07 56.47 -12.81
C GLY A 7 10.95 54.98 -12.47
N ALA A 8 11.84 54.18 -13.06
CA ALA A 8 11.97 52.75 -12.79
C ALA A 8 13.11 52.46 -11.80
N HIS A 9 12.87 52.70 -10.50
CA HIS A 9 13.94 52.77 -9.48
C HIS A 9 14.67 51.45 -9.22
N SER A 10 14.00 50.32 -9.40
CA SER A 10 14.54 48.98 -9.16
C SER A 10 14.88 48.25 -10.47
N ALA A 11 14.95 48.94 -11.60
CA ALA A 11 15.04 48.31 -12.91
C ALA A 11 16.26 47.39 -13.07
N ILE A 12 16.05 46.25 -13.72
CA ILE A 12 17.16 45.39 -14.15
C ILE A 12 17.86 46.03 -15.35
N TYR A 13 17.07 46.48 -16.33
CA TYR A 13 17.58 47.11 -17.55
C TYR A 13 17.01 48.52 -17.69
N ASP A 14 17.78 49.41 -18.33
CA ASP A 14 17.30 50.72 -18.74
C ASP A 14 17.98 51.06 -20.09
N PRO A 15 17.22 51.15 -21.20
CA PRO A 15 17.78 51.45 -22.50
C PRO A 15 18.26 52.91 -22.63
N SER A 16 17.81 53.79 -21.73
CA SER A 16 18.09 55.23 -21.76
C SER A 16 19.25 55.65 -20.86
N SER A 17 19.74 54.74 -20.01
CA SER A 17 20.71 55.08 -18.97
C SER A 17 21.51 53.88 -18.49
N HIS A 18 22.77 54.10 -18.13
CA HIS A 18 23.60 53.11 -17.46
C HIS A 18 23.28 52.96 -15.95
N LYS A 19 22.30 53.71 -15.43
CA LYS A 19 21.87 53.63 -14.03
C LYS A 19 20.84 52.51 -13.83
N ASN A 20 21.24 51.28 -14.12
CA ASN A 20 20.41 50.09 -13.94
C ASN A 20 21.20 48.94 -13.32
N THR A 21 20.50 47.92 -12.84
CA THR A 21 21.09 46.82 -12.07
C THR A 21 22.04 45.96 -12.92
N ASP A 22 21.67 45.65 -14.17
CA ASP A 22 22.49 44.81 -15.05
C ASP A 22 23.82 45.48 -15.41
N TYR A 23 23.80 46.78 -15.74
CA TYR A 23 25.02 47.54 -15.99
C TYR A 23 25.95 47.51 -14.76
N GLY A 24 25.39 47.76 -13.57
CA GLY A 24 26.15 47.73 -12.32
C GLY A 24 26.81 46.37 -12.07
N ILE A 25 26.04 45.27 -12.17
CA ILE A 25 26.54 43.91 -11.98
C ILE A 25 27.63 43.57 -13.00
N ASN A 26 27.41 43.85 -14.29
CA ASN A 26 28.38 43.56 -15.33
C ASN A 26 29.68 44.37 -15.12
N GLU A 27 29.59 45.59 -14.60
CA GLU A 27 30.76 46.42 -14.35
C GLU A 27 31.58 45.94 -13.13
N TRP A 28 30.93 45.44 -12.08
CA TRP A 28 31.62 44.75 -10.98
C TRP A 28 32.36 43.50 -11.46
N ILE A 29 31.70 42.69 -12.29
CA ILE A 29 32.28 41.48 -12.87
C ILE A 29 33.47 41.82 -13.77
N LYS A 30 33.32 42.84 -14.64
CA LYS A 30 34.40 43.32 -15.52
C LYS A 30 35.62 43.80 -14.74
N ARG A 31 35.44 44.34 -13.53
CA ARG A 31 36.52 44.76 -12.63
C ARG A 31 37.11 43.63 -11.78
N GLY A 32 36.67 42.39 -11.99
CA GLY A 32 37.26 41.18 -11.41
C GLY A 32 36.52 40.59 -10.20
N LEU A 33 35.35 41.12 -9.82
CA LEU A 33 34.54 40.53 -8.75
C LEU A 33 33.73 39.33 -9.28
N PRO A 34 33.89 38.10 -8.75
CA PRO A 34 33.16 36.95 -9.26
C PRO A 34 31.64 37.09 -9.06
N ALA A 35 30.87 36.67 -10.06
CA ALA A 35 29.40 36.64 -9.98
C ALA A 35 28.90 35.88 -8.73
N SER A 36 29.55 34.76 -8.40
CA SER A 36 29.25 33.95 -7.21
C SER A 36 29.52 34.63 -5.85
N LYS A 37 29.96 35.89 -5.84
CA LYS A 37 30.10 36.74 -4.64
C LYS A 37 29.13 37.91 -4.61
N LEU A 38 28.33 38.10 -5.66
CA LEU A 38 27.33 39.16 -5.76
C LEU A 38 25.96 38.64 -5.32
N VAL A 39 25.21 39.48 -4.61
CA VAL A 39 23.83 39.21 -4.18
C VAL A 39 22.92 40.26 -4.80
N LEU A 40 21.83 39.84 -5.45
CA LEU A 40 20.84 40.75 -6.02
C LEU A 40 19.86 41.24 -4.96
N GLY A 41 19.77 42.56 -4.77
CA GLY A 41 18.76 43.16 -3.91
C GLY A 41 17.37 43.12 -4.53
N LEU A 42 16.39 42.58 -3.80
CA LEU A 42 14.98 42.64 -4.16
C LEU A 42 14.30 43.76 -3.36
N ALA A 43 13.69 44.70 -4.09
CA ALA A 43 12.99 45.84 -3.49
C ALA A 43 11.54 45.48 -3.20
N TYR A 44 11.17 45.36 -1.93
CA TYR A 44 9.78 45.18 -1.50
C TYR A 44 9.09 46.53 -1.22
N HIS A 45 9.44 47.52 -2.02
CA HIS A 45 8.90 48.87 -1.98
C HIS A 45 8.96 49.46 -3.38
N GLY A 46 8.22 50.54 -3.59
CA GLY A 46 8.19 51.31 -4.82
C GLY A 46 8.40 52.80 -4.55
N TYR A 47 8.30 53.58 -5.63
CA TYR A 47 8.35 55.03 -5.59
C TYR A 47 7.12 55.62 -6.29
N ALA A 48 6.62 56.74 -5.78
CA ALA A 48 5.43 57.41 -6.27
C ALA A 48 5.71 58.85 -6.74
N TRP A 49 5.00 59.25 -7.78
CA TRP A 49 5.03 60.60 -8.37
C TRP A 49 3.63 61.12 -8.61
N THR A 50 3.48 62.44 -8.59
CA THR A 50 2.28 63.11 -9.08
C THR A 50 2.46 63.43 -10.55
N LEU A 51 1.65 62.84 -11.43
CA LEU A 51 1.68 63.10 -12.87
C LEU A 51 1.36 64.57 -13.17
N ALA A 52 2.09 65.15 -14.12
CA ALA A 52 1.80 66.48 -14.63
C ALA A 52 0.58 66.46 -15.59
N ASP A 53 0.44 65.37 -16.35
CA ASP A 53 -0.68 65.10 -17.24
C ASP A 53 -1.09 63.62 -17.13
N ALA A 54 -2.36 63.36 -16.81
CA ALA A 54 -2.89 62.02 -16.61
C ALA A 54 -2.98 61.17 -17.90
N LYS A 55 -2.81 61.79 -19.07
CA LYS A 55 -2.77 61.11 -20.38
C LYS A 55 -1.41 60.47 -20.68
N HIS A 56 -0.35 60.89 -19.99
CA HIS A 56 1.00 60.34 -20.14
C HIS A 56 1.35 59.62 -18.84
N ASP A 57 1.26 58.29 -18.82
CA ASP A 57 1.39 57.47 -17.60
C ASP A 57 2.34 56.27 -17.76
N GLY A 58 3.24 56.34 -18.74
CA GLY A 58 4.37 55.42 -18.87
C GLY A 58 5.53 55.75 -17.94
N ILE A 59 6.56 54.91 -17.97
CA ILE A 59 7.87 55.21 -17.38
C ILE A 59 8.49 56.40 -18.14
N GLY A 60 9.01 57.40 -17.43
CA GLY A 60 9.53 58.64 -18.00
C GLY A 60 8.47 59.68 -18.34
N ALA A 61 7.23 59.53 -17.87
CA ALA A 61 6.17 60.52 -18.06
C ALA A 61 6.40 61.79 -17.22
N PRO A 62 6.05 62.99 -17.71
CA PRO A 62 6.18 64.23 -16.94
C PRO A 62 5.44 64.19 -15.60
N ALA A 63 6.12 64.58 -14.53
CA ALA A 63 5.64 64.62 -13.16
C ALA A 63 5.86 65.99 -12.52
N LYS A 64 4.99 66.35 -11.58
CA LYS A 64 5.11 67.56 -10.74
C LYS A 64 6.08 67.35 -9.56
N GLY A 65 6.50 66.11 -9.34
CA GLY A 65 7.39 65.70 -8.25
C GLY A 65 6.95 64.38 -7.61
N LEU A 66 7.68 64.00 -6.56
CA LEU A 66 7.40 62.82 -5.73
C LEU A 66 6.05 62.94 -5.03
N ALA A 67 5.45 61.81 -4.69
CA ALA A 67 4.14 61.72 -4.06
C ALA A 67 4.11 60.74 -2.88
N MET A 68 3.02 60.79 -2.11
CA MET A 68 2.69 59.88 -0.99
C MET A 68 3.57 60.05 0.25
N THR A 69 4.89 60.08 0.10
CA THR A 69 5.87 60.36 1.16
C THR A 69 6.84 61.45 0.73
N ARG A 70 7.63 61.98 1.67
CA ARG A 70 8.58 63.06 1.39
C ARG A 70 9.65 62.67 0.36
N ASP A 71 10.06 61.40 0.36
CA ASP A 71 11.06 60.84 -0.55
C ASP A 71 10.44 59.98 -1.67
N GLY A 72 9.11 59.96 -1.75
CA GLY A 72 8.37 59.16 -2.73
C GLY A 72 8.33 57.67 -2.43
N SER A 73 9.04 57.15 -1.42
CA SER A 73 9.06 55.72 -1.11
C SER A 73 7.72 55.20 -0.57
N VAL A 74 7.30 54.01 -1.01
CA VAL A 74 6.03 53.38 -0.59
C VAL A 74 6.23 51.88 -0.43
N SER A 75 5.81 51.28 0.69
CA SER A 75 5.93 49.83 0.90
C SER A 75 5.04 49.04 -0.05
N TYR A 76 5.46 47.84 -0.47
CA TYR A 76 4.64 47.00 -1.33
C TYR A 76 3.28 46.66 -0.69
N ASP A 77 3.23 46.41 0.63
CA ASP A 77 2.00 46.24 1.40
C ASP A 77 1.03 47.42 1.23
N TYR A 78 1.53 48.65 1.35
CA TYR A 78 0.72 49.85 1.18
C TYR A 78 0.22 50.01 -0.26
N ILE A 79 1.08 49.74 -1.25
CA ILE A 79 0.72 49.77 -2.68
C ILE A 79 -0.40 48.77 -2.96
N ARG A 80 -0.29 47.53 -2.47
CA ARG A 80 -1.31 46.48 -2.64
C ARG A 80 -2.63 46.84 -1.98
N GLY A 81 -2.58 47.44 -0.78
CA GLY A 81 -3.76 47.99 -0.12
C GLY A 81 -4.49 49.03 -0.99
N HIS A 82 -3.75 49.99 -1.54
CA HIS A 82 -4.32 51.04 -2.39
C HIS A 82 -4.87 50.49 -3.70
N MET A 83 -4.14 49.62 -4.38
CA MET A 83 -4.60 48.97 -5.60
C MET A 83 -5.92 48.24 -5.40
N ARG A 84 -6.11 47.55 -4.26
CA ARG A 84 -7.38 46.89 -3.92
C ARG A 84 -8.50 47.89 -3.68
N SER A 85 -8.26 48.94 -2.89
CA SER A 85 -9.27 49.96 -2.59
C SER A 85 -9.75 50.70 -3.84
N TYR A 86 -8.85 50.99 -4.78
CA TYR A 86 -9.16 51.71 -6.02
C TYR A 86 -9.43 50.78 -7.22
N LYS A 87 -9.39 49.46 -7.03
CA LYS A 87 -9.58 48.43 -8.07
C LYS A 87 -8.67 48.63 -9.29
N VAL A 88 -7.39 48.91 -9.03
CA VAL A 88 -6.35 49.12 -10.04
C VAL A 88 -5.47 47.87 -10.15
N ASN A 89 -5.11 47.50 -11.37
CA ASN A 89 -4.18 46.40 -11.64
C ASN A 89 -2.75 46.92 -11.87
N SER A 90 -1.76 46.09 -11.57
CA SER A 90 -0.36 46.34 -11.90
C SER A 90 -0.13 46.10 -13.39
N LEU A 91 0.64 46.97 -14.03
CA LEU A 91 1.14 46.77 -15.40
C LEU A 91 2.61 46.35 -15.32
N TYR A 92 2.96 45.23 -15.94
CA TYR A 92 4.34 44.76 -16.03
C TYR A 92 5.02 45.36 -17.26
N ASN A 93 6.25 45.84 -17.08
CA ASN A 93 7.10 46.30 -18.16
C ASN A 93 8.32 45.39 -18.28
N SER A 94 8.37 44.59 -19.35
CA SER A 94 9.45 43.64 -19.61
C SER A 94 10.78 44.33 -20.00
N THR A 95 10.73 45.54 -20.57
CA THR A 95 11.94 46.29 -20.93
C THR A 95 12.73 46.68 -19.69
N TYR A 96 12.08 47.08 -18.61
CA TYR A 96 12.75 47.50 -17.37
C TYR A 96 12.75 46.42 -16.26
N VAL A 97 11.91 45.39 -16.40
CA VAL A 97 11.65 44.36 -15.38
C VAL A 97 11.12 44.98 -14.09
N ILE A 98 10.08 45.80 -14.24
CA ILE A 98 9.36 46.42 -13.11
C ILE A 98 7.85 46.41 -13.38
N ASN A 99 7.09 46.66 -12.33
CA ASN A 99 5.67 46.94 -12.42
C ASN A 99 5.40 48.42 -12.14
N TYR A 100 4.27 48.91 -12.62
CA TYR A 100 3.75 50.21 -12.22
C TYR A 100 2.23 50.23 -12.23
N CYS A 101 1.64 51.19 -11.55
CA CYS A 101 0.21 51.43 -11.58
C CYS A 101 -0.12 52.93 -11.47
N LYS A 102 -1.34 53.30 -11.88
CA LYS A 102 -1.86 54.66 -11.75
C LYS A 102 -3.07 54.67 -10.82
N ILE A 103 -3.02 55.51 -9.79
CA ILE A 103 -4.12 55.73 -8.83
C ILE A 103 -4.43 57.22 -8.79
N GLY A 104 -5.51 57.63 -9.45
CA GLY A 104 -5.81 59.05 -9.64
C GLY A 104 -4.71 59.76 -10.42
N SER A 105 -4.12 60.82 -9.85
CA SER A 105 -2.96 61.52 -10.42
C SER A 105 -1.62 60.93 -9.98
N PHE A 106 -1.61 59.87 -9.18
CA PHE A 106 -0.37 59.24 -8.73
C PHE A 106 0.04 58.11 -9.66
N TRP A 107 1.32 58.10 -10.01
CA TRP A 107 1.99 57.00 -10.69
C TRP A 107 2.95 56.34 -9.70
N ILE A 108 2.89 55.02 -9.59
CA ILE A 108 3.69 54.26 -8.62
C ILE A 108 4.45 53.17 -9.37
N GLY A 109 5.78 53.19 -9.31
CA GLY A 109 6.65 52.14 -9.85
C GLY A 109 7.18 51.24 -8.74
N PHE A 110 7.09 49.93 -8.90
CA PHE A 110 7.42 48.93 -7.87
C PHE A 110 7.72 47.55 -8.48
N ASP A 111 8.18 46.60 -7.67
CA ASP A 111 8.30 45.20 -8.08
C ASP A 111 7.05 44.42 -7.62
N ASP A 112 6.28 43.88 -8.57
CA ASP A 112 5.22 42.91 -8.27
C ASP A 112 5.73 41.47 -8.52
N VAL A 113 4.87 40.48 -8.29
CA VAL A 113 5.17 39.04 -8.41
C VAL A 113 5.92 38.68 -9.69
N GLU A 114 5.51 39.25 -10.83
CA GLU A 114 6.13 38.98 -12.13
C GLU A 114 7.56 39.54 -12.22
N ALA A 115 7.78 40.79 -11.79
CA ALA A 115 9.13 41.36 -11.73
C ALA A 115 10.03 40.56 -10.78
N ILE A 116 9.55 40.18 -9.59
CA ILE A 116 10.34 39.38 -8.65
C ILE A 116 10.77 38.04 -9.24
N ARG A 117 9.88 37.32 -9.93
CA ARG A 117 10.23 36.06 -10.61
C ARG A 117 11.33 36.27 -11.65
N ASN A 118 11.19 37.29 -12.50
CA ASN A 118 12.18 37.61 -13.53
C ASN A 118 13.52 38.03 -12.93
N LYS A 119 13.53 38.74 -11.80
CA LYS A 119 14.75 39.14 -11.08
C LYS A 119 15.47 37.94 -10.44
N VAL A 120 14.73 37.01 -9.85
CA VAL A 120 15.31 35.77 -9.32
C VAL A 120 15.85 34.90 -10.46
N ALA A 121 15.14 34.80 -11.58
CA ALA A 121 15.62 34.11 -12.77
C ALA A 121 16.91 34.76 -13.32
N TYR A 122 16.96 36.09 -13.39
CA TYR A 122 18.15 36.85 -13.78
C TYR A 122 19.35 36.55 -12.87
N ALA A 123 19.15 36.55 -11.54
CA ALA A 123 20.22 36.24 -10.60
C ALA A 123 20.81 34.84 -10.82
N LYS A 124 19.95 33.86 -11.14
CA LYS A 124 20.36 32.49 -11.47
C LYS A 124 21.12 32.42 -12.79
N GLU A 125 20.60 33.06 -13.83
CA GLU A 125 21.22 33.09 -15.17
C GLU A 125 22.62 33.69 -15.12
N LYS A 126 22.81 34.76 -14.34
CA LYS A 126 24.10 35.41 -14.14
C LYS A 126 25.04 34.66 -13.18
N GLY A 127 24.59 33.57 -12.56
CA GLY A 127 25.40 32.81 -11.60
C GLY A 127 25.75 33.62 -10.34
N LEU A 128 24.83 34.48 -9.89
CA LEU A 128 25.01 35.25 -8.67
C LEU A 128 25.00 34.33 -7.43
N LEU A 129 25.54 34.79 -6.30
CA LEU A 129 25.49 34.07 -5.02
C LEU A 129 24.05 33.80 -4.56
N GLY A 130 23.14 34.71 -4.90
CA GLY A 130 21.73 34.64 -4.56
C GLY A 130 21.08 36.01 -4.63
N TYR A 131 20.01 36.19 -3.86
CA TYR A 131 19.28 37.45 -3.75
C TYR A 131 18.94 37.74 -2.28
N ASN A 132 18.79 39.01 -1.92
CA ASN A 132 18.39 39.43 -0.58
C ASN A 132 17.12 40.28 -0.62
N ALA A 133 16.17 39.98 0.26
CA ALA A 133 14.98 40.81 0.48
C ALA A 133 15.32 41.92 1.47
N TRP A 134 15.26 43.18 1.03
CA TRP A 134 15.75 44.31 1.83
C TRP A 134 14.84 44.65 3.02
N GLN A 135 13.53 44.49 2.88
CA GLN A 135 12.52 44.85 3.88
C GLN A 135 11.33 43.90 3.83
N VAL A 136 11.49 42.68 4.39
CA VAL A 136 10.43 41.66 4.45
C VAL A 136 9.11 42.15 5.06
N PRO A 137 9.10 43.01 6.11
CA PRO A 137 7.84 43.57 6.64
C PRO A 137 7.00 44.37 5.65
N ASN A 138 7.59 44.81 4.53
CA ASN A 138 6.87 45.51 3.48
C ASN A 138 6.18 44.56 2.48
N ASP A 139 6.35 43.24 2.62
CA ASP A 139 5.76 42.25 1.73
C ASP A 139 4.31 41.95 2.12
N HIS A 140 3.39 42.18 1.18
CA HIS A 140 1.97 41.96 1.41
C HIS A 140 1.69 40.45 1.48
N ASN A 141 1.33 39.93 2.65
CA ASN A 141 0.99 38.50 2.82
C ASN A 141 2.06 37.52 2.31
N TRP A 142 3.34 37.93 2.38
CA TRP A 142 4.49 37.16 1.89
C TRP A 142 4.43 36.85 0.38
N GLU A 143 3.72 37.67 -0.40
CA GLU A 143 3.46 37.45 -1.82
C GLU A 143 4.78 37.48 -2.63
N LEU A 144 5.65 38.47 -2.41
CA LEU A 144 6.92 38.59 -3.12
C LEU A 144 7.94 37.54 -2.65
N SER A 145 7.98 37.27 -1.34
CA SER A 145 8.86 36.24 -0.75
C SER A 145 8.53 34.84 -1.29
N LYS A 146 7.24 34.52 -1.40
CA LYS A 146 6.77 33.26 -1.99
C LYS A 146 7.11 33.18 -3.47
N ALA A 147 6.92 34.27 -4.22
CA ALA A 147 7.27 34.32 -5.64
C ALA A 147 8.76 34.03 -5.87
N ALA A 148 9.63 34.64 -5.05
CA ALA A 148 11.07 34.38 -5.10
C ALA A 148 11.42 32.92 -4.77
N ALA A 149 10.85 32.38 -3.69
CA ALA A 149 11.11 31.00 -3.26
C ALA A 149 10.58 29.93 -4.23
N GLN A 150 9.47 30.19 -4.93
CA GLN A 150 8.91 29.28 -5.93
C GLN A 150 9.81 29.16 -7.15
N GLU A 151 10.32 30.28 -7.64
CA GLU A 151 11.29 30.31 -8.74
C GLU A 151 12.55 29.56 -8.34
N ASP A 152 12.98 29.65 -7.06
CA ASP A 152 14.14 28.93 -6.56
C ASP A 152 13.95 27.39 -6.57
N ASN A 153 12.83 26.93 -6.02
CA ASN A 153 12.51 25.51 -5.86
C ASN A 153 12.28 24.73 -7.17
N HIS A 154 11.86 25.40 -8.26
CA HIS A 154 11.59 24.72 -9.53
C HIS A 154 12.85 24.05 -10.14
N SER A 155 14.03 24.55 -9.81
CA SER A 155 15.33 24.02 -10.26
C SER A 155 15.74 22.74 -9.54
N HIS A 156 15.55 22.68 -8.21
CA HIS A 156 16.11 21.61 -7.38
C HIS A 156 15.23 20.34 -7.26
N ARG A 157 13.95 20.38 -7.65
CA ARG A 157 13.02 19.25 -7.47
C ARG A 157 13.23 18.07 -8.43
N LYS A 158 13.73 18.30 -9.66
CA LYS A 158 13.89 17.24 -10.67
C LYS A 158 14.89 16.13 -10.26
N PRO A 159 16.09 16.42 -9.75
CA PRO A 159 17.03 15.38 -9.34
C PRO A 159 16.63 14.69 -8.03
N LEU A 160 16.04 15.42 -7.07
CA LEU A 160 15.62 14.86 -5.77
C LEU A 160 14.48 13.85 -5.89
N LEU A 161 13.49 14.12 -6.74
CA LEU A 161 12.39 13.18 -6.99
C LEU A 161 12.87 11.88 -7.62
N ALA A 162 13.79 11.95 -8.59
CA ALA A 162 14.36 10.76 -9.23
C ALA A 162 15.10 9.86 -8.21
N ILE A 163 15.92 10.46 -7.34
CA ILE A 163 16.67 9.71 -6.31
C ILE A 163 15.70 8.99 -5.35
N THR A 164 14.67 9.69 -4.85
CA THR A 164 13.69 9.09 -3.92
C THR A 164 12.94 7.91 -4.54
N LEU A 165 12.49 8.05 -5.80
CA LEU A 165 11.77 6.98 -6.51
C LEU A 165 12.66 5.75 -6.75
N CYS A 166 13.93 5.94 -7.14
CA CYS A 166 14.87 4.84 -7.31
C CYS A 166 15.15 4.09 -5.99
N THR A 167 15.26 4.80 -4.86
CA THR A 167 15.48 4.16 -3.56
C THR A 167 14.28 3.34 -3.10
N ILE A 168 13.05 3.83 -3.30
CA ILE A 168 11.83 3.11 -2.94
C ILE A 168 11.67 1.85 -3.80
N ALA A 169 11.89 1.95 -5.12
CA ALA A 169 11.80 0.81 -6.02
C ALA A 169 12.82 -0.29 -5.67
N SER A 170 14.06 0.10 -5.34
CA SER A 170 15.12 -0.83 -4.93
C SER A 170 14.76 -1.55 -3.62
N PHE A 171 14.19 -0.84 -2.65
CA PHE A 171 13.78 -1.42 -1.37
C PHE A 171 12.63 -2.43 -1.52
N ILE A 172 11.63 -2.13 -2.38
CA ILE A 172 10.53 -3.04 -2.69
C ILE A 172 11.04 -4.32 -3.36
N LEU A 173 11.97 -4.19 -4.32
CA LEU A 173 12.61 -5.34 -4.99
C LEU A 173 13.35 -6.23 -3.99
N LEU A 174 14.10 -5.63 -3.06
CA LEU A 174 14.88 -6.35 -2.05
C LEU A 174 13.97 -7.08 -1.05
N LEU A 175 12.89 -6.46 -0.60
CA LEU A 175 11.84 -7.10 0.21
C LEU A 175 11.16 -8.27 -0.53
N GLY A 176 10.87 -8.09 -1.82
CA GLY A 176 10.34 -9.16 -2.69
C GLY A 176 11.29 -10.35 -2.79
N CYS A 177 12.59 -10.09 -3.00
CA CYS A 177 13.61 -11.14 -3.04
C CYS A 177 13.76 -11.86 -1.70
N ILE A 178 13.76 -11.14 -0.57
CA ILE A 178 13.86 -11.73 0.77
C ILE A 178 12.64 -12.59 1.07
N THR A 179 11.43 -12.10 0.78
CA THR A 179 10.20 -12.88 1.02
C THR A 179 10.15 -14.14 0.15
N CYS A 180 10.54 -14.06 -1.13
CA CYS A 180 10.68 -15.22 -2.01
C CYS A 180 11.74 -16.21 -1.51
N TYR A 181 12.90 -15.72 -1.04
CA TYR A 181 13.95 -16.55 -0.48
C TYR A 181 13.50 -17.25 0.80
N LEU A 182 12.86 -16.54 1.73
CA LEU A 182 12.32 -17.11 2.97
C LEU A 182 11.21 -18.14 2.67
N ARG A 183 10.31 -17.87 1.71
CA ARG A 183 9.30 -18.84 1.27
C ARG A 183 9.95 -20.10 0.69
N LYS A 184 10.90 -19.95 -0.24
CA LYS A 184 11.67 -21.08 -0.80
C LYS A 184 12.41 -21.87 0.28
N ARG A 185 13.00 -21.18 1.27
CA ARG A 185 13.73 -21.81 2.38
C ARG A 185 12.80 -22.59 3.31
N VAL A 186 11.60 -22.09 3.59
CA VAL A 186 10.58 -22.80 4.38
C VAL A 186 10.07 -24.02 3.61
N ILE A 187 9.75 -23.87 2.32
CA ILE A 187 9.31 -24.99 1.46
C ILE A 187 10.39 -26.05 1.36
N SER A 188 11.65 -25.64 1.17
CA SER A 188 12.81 -26.54 1.14
C SER A 188 12.99 -27.28 2.47
N LYS A 189 12.84 -26.60 3.61
CA LYS A 189 12.86 -27.25 4.93
C LYS A 189 11.71 -28.23 5.10
N VAL A 190 10.49 -27.90 4.66
CA VAL A 190 9.34 -28.81 4.72
C VAL A 190 9.58 -30.03 3.83
N LYS A 191 10.06 -29.83 2.59
CA LYS A 191 10.40 -30.91 1.67
C LYS A 191 11.50 -31.81 2.24
N GLN A 192 12.54 -31.23 2.80
CA GLN A 192 13.65 -31.96 3.42
C GLN A 192 13.21 -32.67 4.71
N MET A 193 12.28 -32.10 5.49
CA MET A 193 11.68 -32.75 6.65
C MET A 193 10.80 -33.93 6.24
N ILE A 194 10.01 -33.79 5.17
CA ILE A 194 9.24 -34.89 4.57
C ILE A 194 10.17 -35.98 4.05
N GLU A 195 11.23 -35.63 3.31
CA GLU A 195 12.24 -36.59 2.82
C GLU A 195 13.01 -37.26 3.97
N THR A 196 13.30 -36.54 5.05
CA THR A 196 13.96 -37.10 6.25
C THR A 196 13.01 -38.01 7.03
N MET A 197 11.72 -37.67 7.11
CA MET A 197 10.68 -38.53 7.68
C MET A 197 10.44 -39.78 6.82
N MET A 198 10.58 -39.68 5.49
CA MET A 198 10.53 -40.80 4.54
C MET A 198 11.77 -41.72 4.62
N ASN A 199 12.98 -41.15 4.76
CA ASN A 199 14.24 -41.92 4.77
C ASN A 199 14.58 -42.57 6.11
N LYS A 200 14.05 -42.08 7.24
CA LYS A 200 14.36 -42.64 8.59
C LYS A 200 13.57 -43.90 8.97
N GLY A 201 12.85 -44.54 8.05
CA GLY A 201 12.25 -45.86 8.28
C GLY A 201 11.22 -45.94 9.43
N LYS A 202 10.72 -44.80 9.93
CA LYS A 202 9.67 -44.73 10.97
C LYS A 202 8.26 -44.52 10.40
N PHE A 203 8.12 -44.33 9.10
CA PHE A 203 6.83 -44.18 8.41
C PHE A 203 6.79 -45.10 7.19
N SER A 204 6.05 -46.19 7.29
CA SER A 204 5.70 -47.02 6.15
C SER A 204 4.53 -46.38 5.40
N TYR A 205 4.78 -45.31 4.66
CA TYR A 205 3.86 -44.94 3.58
C TYR A 205 4.14 -45.89 2.43
N HIS A 206 3.16 -46.71 2.05
CA HIS A 206 3.19 -47.28 0.73
C HIS A 206 3.14 -46.11 -0.26
N LYS A 207 4.03 -46.12 -1.27
CA LYS A 207 4.09 -45.17 -2.41
C LYS A 207 2.74 -44.96 -3.16
N GLN A 208 1.72 -45.70 -2.74
CA GLN A 208 0.40 -45.87 -3.32
C GLN A 208 -0.64 -44.81 -2.87
N GLN A 209 -0.32 -43.93 -1.93
CA GLN A 209 -1.26 -42.92 -1.38
C GLN A 209 -1.01 -41.47 -1.84
N VAL A 210 -0.04 -41.23 -2.73
CA VAL A 210 0.16 -39.93 -3.38
C VAL A 210 -0.58 -39.93 -4.70
N ILE A 211 -1.56 -39.04 -4.85
CA ILE A 211 -2.38 -38.91 -6.07
C ILE A 211 -1.95 -37.62 -6.79
N SER A 212 -1.73 -37.68 -8.10
CA SER A 212 -1.25 -36.52 -8.84
C SER A 212 -2.32 -35.43 -8.93
N PHE A 213 -1.89 -34.17 -9.10
CA PHE A 213 -2.83 -33.08 -9.32
C PHE A 213 -3.65 -33.29 -10.60
N ALA A 214 -3.05 -33.90 -11.63
CA ALA A 214 -3.72 -34.18 -12.89
C ALA A 214 -4.90 -35.14 -12.68
N ASP A 215 -4.68 -36.25 -11.96
CA ASP A 215 -5.72 -37.25 -11.68
C ASP A 215 -6.86 -36.65 -10.84
N ILE A 216 -6.54 -35.82 -9.84
CA ILE A 216 -7.54 -35.17 -8.99
C ILE A 216 -8.35 -34.15 -9.80
N ARG A 217 -7.67 -33.36 -10.65
CA ARG A 217 -8.32 -32.38 -11.51
C ARG A 217 -9.26 -33.08 -12.48
N GLU A 218 -8.86 -34.20 -13.07
CA GLU A 218 -9.73 -35.00 -13.94
C GLU A 218 -10.91 -35.58 -13.15
N ALA A 219 -10.63 -36.23 -12.01
CA ALA A 219 -11.65 -36.86 -11.17
C ALA A 219 -12.74 -35.89 -10.69
N THR A 220 -12.40 -34.62 -10.49
CA THR A 220 -13.31 -33.56 -10.02
C THR A 220 -13.91 -32.71 -11.14
N ASN A 221 -13.69 -33.09 -12.41
CA ASN A 221 -14.06 -32.30 -13.59
C ASN A 221 -13.55 -30.84 -13.49
N SER A 222 -12.24 -30.70 -13.29
CA SER A 222 -11.55 -29.43 -13.07
C SER A 222 -12.07 -28.61 -11.89
N PHE A 223 -12.43 -29.28 -10.78
CA PHE A 223 -13.02 -28.65 -9.60
C PHE A 223 -14.32 -27.88 -9.93
N SER A 224 -15.18 -28.48 -10.76
CA SER A 224 -16.48 -27.90 -11.13
C SER A 224 -17.33 -27.60 -9.89
N GLU A 225 -18.05 -26.46 -9.91
CA GLU A 225 -18.98 -26.11 -8.84
C GLU A 225 -20.12 -27.12 -8.69
N GLU A 226 -20.48 -27.85 -9.75
CA GLU A 226 -21.47 -28.95 -9.69
C GLU A 226 -21.00 -30.10 -8.78
N ASN A 227 -19.68 -30.29 -8.67
CA ASN A 227 -19.08 -31.29 -7.81
C ASN A 227 -18.81 -30.76 -6.39
N LYS A 228 -19.11 -29.50 -6.08
CA LYS A 228 -18.84 -28.93 -4.77
C LYS A 228 -19.80 -29.50 -3.72
N LEU A 229 -19.24 -30.15 -2.70
CA LEU A 229 -19.98 -30.75 -1.59
C LEU A 229 -20.24 -29.73 -0.47
N GLY A 230 -19.32 -28.78 -0.30
CA GLY A 230 -19.41 -27.73 0.69
C GLY A 230 -18.13 -26.89 0.74
N GLU A 231 -18.18 -25.80 1.50
CA GLU A 231 -17.03 -24.92 1.75
C GLU A 231 -17.11 -24.39 3.18
N GLY A 232 -15.98 -24.43 3.88
CA GLY A 232 -15.84 -23.86 5.22
C GLY A 232 -14.51 -23.12 5.36
N GLY A 233 -14.13 -22.79 6.60
CA GLY A 233 -12.88 -22.05 6.89
C GLY A 233 -11.60 -22.75 6.39
N TYR A 234 -11.68 -24.03 6.09
CA TYR A 234 -10.57 -24.86 5.61
C TYR A 234 -10.44 -24.92 4.09
N GLY A 235 -11.43 -24.40 3.36
CA GLY A 235 -11.51 -24.43 1.91
C GLY A 235 -12.64 -25.33 1.38
N PRO A 236 -12.78 -25.41 0.05
CA PRO A 236 -13.83 -26.17 -0.61
C PRO A 236 -13.55 -27.68 -0.60
N VAL A 237 -14.63 -28.46 -0.53
CA VAL A 237 -14.63 -29.92 -0.67
C VAL A 237 -15.40 -30.29 -1.93
N TYR A 238 -14.80 -31.12 -2.79
CA TYR A 238 -15.39 -31.56 -4.06
C TYR A 238 -15.61 -33.07 -4.07
N LYS A 239 -16.72 -33.52 -4.68
CA LYS A 239 -16.90 -34.90 -5.10
C LYS A 239 -16.01 -35.16 -6.30
N GLY A 240 -15.38 -36.32 -6.34
CA GLY A 240 -14.66 -36.80 -7.51
C GLY A 240 -14.87 -38.28 -7.74
N LYS A 241 -14.52 -38.72 -8.95
CA LYS A 241 -14.47 -40.14 -9.31
C LYS A 241 -13.12 -40.46 -9.90
N LEU A 242 -12.32 -41.25 -9.18
CA LEU A 242 -11.00 -41.67 -9.64
C LEU A 242 -11.11 -42.59 -10.87
N SER A 243 -10.00 -42.76 -11.60
CA SER A 243 -9.95 -43.59 -12.81
C SER A 243 -10.32 -45.07 -12.58
N ASN A 244 -10.11 -45.57 -11.35
CA ASN A 244 -10.56 -46.90 -10.92
C ASN A 244 -12.07 -46.97 -10.61
N GLY A 245 -12.82 -45.89 -10.80
CA GLY A 245 -14.26 -45.79 -10.53
C GLY A 245 -14.63 -45.43 -9.09
N GLN A 246 -13.65 -45.34 -8.18
CA GLN A 246 -13.90 -45.03 -6.77
C GLN A 246 -14.34 -43.58 -6.59
N GLU A 247 -15.50 -43.38 -5.94
CA GLU A 247 -15.96 -42.06 -5.53
C GLU A 247 -15.18 -41.56 -4.32
N VAL A 248 -14.77 -40.30 -4.36
CA VAL A 248 -13.93 -39.66 -3.34
C VAL A 248 -14.43 -38.26 -2.98
N ALA A 249 -14.06 -37.80 -1.79
CA ALA A 249 -14.20 -36.41 -1.38
C ALA A 249 -12.81 -35.75 -1.34
N VAL A 250 -12.64 -34.67 -2.10
CA VAL A 250 -11.38 -33.93 -2.25
C VAL A 250 -11.47 -32.63 -1.47
N LYS A 251 -10.85 -32.58 -0.30
CA LYS A 251 -10.72 -31.36 0.53
C LYS A 251 -9.50 -30.57 0.04
N ARG A 252 -9.73 -29.41 -0.57
CA ARG A 252 -8.67 -28.53 -1.07
C ARG A 252 -8.39 -27.44 -0.05
N LEU A 253 -7.22 -27.49 0.57
CA LEU A 253 -6.87 -26.57 1.64
C LEU A 253 -6.46 -25.20 1.10
N SER A 254 -6.90 -24.13 1.78
CA SER A 254 -6.62 -22.75 1.38
C SER A 254 -5.12 -22.44 1.29
N ARG A 255 -4.71 -21.71 0.24
CA ARG A 255 -3.31 -21.34 -0.05
C ARG A 255 -2.74 -20.29 0.92
N SER A 256 -3.59 -19.52 1.61
CA SER A 256 -3.18 -18.28 2.29
C SER A 256 -2.94 -18.40 3.80
N SER A 257 -3.27 -19.53 4.44
CA SER A 257 -3.16 -19.64 5.90
C SER A 257 -1.95 -20.50 6.32
N LYS A 258 -1.12 -19.97 7.25
CA LYS A 258 -0.13 -20.78 7.98
C LYS A 258 -0.79 -21.96 8.71
N GLN A 259 -2.04 -21.75 9.12
CA GLN A 259 -2.90 -22.72 9.77
C GLN A 259 -3.18 -23.96 8.90
N GLY A 260 -3.49 -23.78 7.62
CA GLY A 260 -3.80 -24.89 6.71
C GLY A 260 -2.62 -25.86 6.47
N ILE A 261 -1.38 -25.39 6.68
CA ILE A 261 -0.20 -26.27 6.59
C ILE A 261 -0.09 -27.19 7.81
N GLU A 262 -0.32 -26.66 9.01
CA GLU A 262 -0.27 -27.47 10.24
C GLU A 262 -1.46 -28.44 10.31
N GLU A 263 -2.64 -28.01 9.89
CA GLU A 263 -3.82 -28.88 9.80
C GLU A 263 -3.62 -30.00 8.77
N PHE A 264 -3.06 -29.69 7.59
CA PHE A 264 -2.70 -30.72 6.61
C PHE A 264 -1.77 -31.76 7.22
N LYS A 265 -0.70 -31.33 7.91
CA LYS A 265 0.24 -32.24 8.56
C LYS A 265 -0.45 -33.10 9.61
N ASN A 266 -1.34 -32.52 10.40
CA ASN A 266 -2.11 -33.25 11.41
C ASN A 266 -3.01 -34.29 10.76
N GLU A 267 -3.83 -33.93 9.78
CA GLU A 267 -4.74 -34.87 9.10
C GLU A 267 -3.96 -36.02 8.46
N VAL A 268 -2.88 -35.73 7.74
CA VAL A 268 -1.99 -36.76 7.15
C VAL A 268 -1.39 -37.65 8.24
N THR A 269 -0.89 -37.06 9.34
CA THR A 269 -0.26 -37.82 10.43
C THR A 269 -1.26 -38.71 11.15
N PHE A 270 -2.47 -38.23 11.44
CA PHE A 270 -3.47 -39.01 12.16
C PHE A 270 -4.10 -40.06 11.28
N ALA A 271 -4.44 -39.75 10.03
CA ALA A 271 -5.05 -40.72 9.13
C ALA A 271 -4.13 -41.91 8.79
N THR A 272 -2.81 -41.77 8.94
CA THR A 272 -1.89 -42.92 8.84
C THR A 272 -1.90 -43.84 10.05
N LYS A 273 -2.16 -43.27 11.23
CA LYS A 273 -2.11 -43.99 12.50
C LYS A 273 -3.48 -44.56 12.88
N LEU A 274 -4.54 -43.98 12.34
CA LEU A 274 -5.91 -44.27 12.71
C LEU A 274 -6.63 -45.00 11.59
N GLN A 275 -7.07 -46.21 11.88
CA GLN A 275 -7.89 -47.01 10.99
C GLN A 275 -8.98 -47.67 11.82
N HIS A 276 -10.21 -47.22 11.62
CA HIS A 276 -11.36 -47.73 12.34
C HIS A 276 -12.62 -47.54 11.50
N VAL A 277 -13.60 -48.44 11.65
CA VAL A 277 -14.84 -48.43 10.84
C VAL A 277 -15.68 -47.17 11.05
N ASN A 278 -15.57 -46.54 12.22
CA ASN A 278 -16.26 -45.27 12.55
C ASN A 278 -15.36 -44.03 12.41
N LEU A 279 -14.28 -44.10 11.64
CA LEU A 279 -13.46 -42.95 11.26
C LEU A 279 -13.45 -42.81 9.73
N VAL A 280 -13.46 -41.58 9.23
CA VAL A 280 -13.36 -41.35 7.78
C VAL A 280 -11.96 -41.70 7.30
N LYS A 281 -11.88 -42.59 6.31
CA LYS A 281 -10.62 -43.07 5.76
C LYS A 281 -10.02 -42.07 4.78
N LEU A 282 -8.80 -41.62 5.06
CA LEU A 282 -7.96 -40.93 4.08
C LEU A 282 -7.43 -41.98 3.09
N LEU A 283 -7.74 -41.77 1.81
CA LEU A 283 -7.29 -42.62 0.71
C LEU A 283 -5.95 -42.15 0.15
N GLY A 284 -5.71 -40.84 0.17
CA GLY A 284 -4.46 -40.26 -0.29
C GLY A 284 -4.39 -38.74 -0.11
N PHE A 285 -3.30 -38.16 -0.57
CA PHE A 285 -3.07 -36.72 -0.54
C PHE A 285 -2.31 -36.23 -1.77
N CYS A 286 -2.37 -34.93 -2.04
CA CYS A 286 -1.62 -34.26 -3.09
C CYS A 286 -0.92 -33.01 -2.57
N THR A 287 0.36 -32.85 -2.93
CA THR A 287 1.19 -31.68 -2.62
C THR A 287 1.80 -31.04 -3.87
N GLU A 288 1.32 -31.38 -5.06
CA GLU A 288 1.85 -30.87 -6.33
C GLU A 288 1.40 -29.43 -6.59
N ARG A 289 2.20 -28.66 -7.34
CA ARG A 289 1.86 -27.29 -7.78
C ARG A 289 1.49 -26.33 -6.64
N GLU A 290 2.08 -26.53 -5.46
CA GLU A 290 1.79 -25.80 -4.21
C GLU A 290 0.37 -25.98 -3.66
N GLU A 291 -0.41 -26.88 -4.26
CA GLU A 291 -1.72 -27.29 -3.75
C GLU A 291 -1.55 -28.29 -2.60
N LYS A 292 -2.45 -28.23 -1.62
CA LYS A 292 -2.54 -29.23 -0.54
C LYS A 292 -3.94 -29.78 -0.55
N MET A 293 -4.07 -31.05 -0.91
CA MET A 293 -5.37 -31.71 -1.03
C MET A 293 -5.36 -33.02 -0.27
N LEU A 294 -6.48 -33.31 0.39
CA LEU A 294 -6.75 -34.56 1.08
C LEU A 294 -7.89 -35.28 0.38
N ILE A 295 -7.69 -36.56 0.10
CA ILE A 295 -8.62 -37.39 -0.65
C ILE A 295 -9.18 -38.42 0.31
N TYR A 296 -10.46 -38.26 0.65
CA TYR A 296 -11.20 -39.11 1.56
C TYR A 296 -12.15 -40.04 0.80
N GLU A 297 -12.56 -41.13 1.44
CA GLU A 297 -13.71 -41.90 0.96
C GLU A 297 -14.96 -40.99 0.92
N TYR A 298 -15.80 -41.15 -0.11
CA TYR A 298 -17.01 -40.34 -0.26
C TYR A 298 -18.13 -40.82 0.68
N MET A 299 -18.80 -39.86 1.33
CA MET A 299 -19.90 -40.11 2.26
C MET A 299 -21.23 -39.67 1.64
N PRO A 300 -22.03 -40.60 1.08
CA PRO A 300 -23.22 -40.26 0.30
C PRO A 300 -24.34 -39.63 1.12
N ASN A 301 -24.44 -39.98 2.41
CA ASN A 301 -25.47 -39.46 3.31
C ASN A 301 -25.03 -38.18 4.04
N LYS A 302 -23.88 -37.59 3.69
CA LYS A 302 -23.40 -36.30 4.21
C LYS A 302 -23.28 -36.29 5.75
N SER A 303 -23.35 -35.12 6.37
CA SER A 303 -23.12 -34.91 7.80
C SER A 303 -24.38 -35.08 8.66
N LEU A 304 -24.19 -35.45 9.92
CA LEU A 304 -25.26 -35.75 10.88
C LEU A 304 -26.10 -34.53 11.26
N ASP A 305 -25.51 -33.33 11.23
CA ASP A 305 -26.21 -32.06 11.47
C ASP A 305 -27.42 -31.87 10.55
N LEU A 306 -27.33 -32.32 9.29
CA LEU A 306 -28.44 -32.31 8.35
C LEU A 306 -29.62 -33.18 8.80
N TYR A 307 -29.42 -34.18 9.66
CA TYR A 307 -30.51 -35.01 10.18
C TYR A 307 -30.99 -34.56 11.57
N LEU A 308 -30.16 -33.82 12.30
CA LEU A 308 -30.53 -33.28 13.61
C LEU A 308 -31.38 -32.02 13.49
N PHE A 309 -31.04 -31.13 12.54
CA PHE A 309 -31.60 -29.79 12.45
C PHE A 309 -32.61 -29.59 11.32
N ASP A 310 -32.67 -30.47 10.32
CA ASP A 310 -33.69 -30.46 9.26
C ASP A 310 -34.88 -31.35 9.67
N PRO A 311 -36.09 -30.79 9.86
CA PRO A 311 -37.27 -31.56 10.29
C PRO A 311 -37.68 -32.67 9.32
N THR A 312 -37.46 -32.47 8.02
CA THR A 312 -37.82 -33.42 6.96
C THR A 312 -36.85 -34.59 6.93
N ARG A 313 -35.54 -34.36 7.10
CA ARG A 313 -34.54 -35.43 7.18
C ARG A 313 -34.59 -36.15 8.51
N ARG A 314 -34.88 -35.43 9.60
CA ARG A 314 -35.01 -36.02 10.93
C ARG A 314 -36.09 -37.11 10.99
N SER A 315 -37.21 -36.92 10.30
CA SER A 315 -38.30 -37.89 10.26
C SER A 315 -37.98 -39.14 9.41
N MET A 316 -36.92 -39.11 8.60
CA MET A 316 -36.45 -40.28 7.84
C MET A 316 -35.70 -41.29 8.72
N LEU A 317 -35.19 -40.86 9.88
CA LEU A 317 -34.46 -41.71 10.80
C LEU A 317 -35.35 -42.25 11.91
N LYS A 318 -35.57 -43.57 11.90
CA LYS A 318 -36.21 -44.28 13.01
C LYS A 318 -35.28 -44.31 14.24
N TRP A 319 -35.86 -44.49 15.42
CA TRP A 319 -35.13 -44.50 16.68
C TRP A 319 -33.97 -45.51 16.71
N GLU A 320 -34.16 -46.68 16.11
CA GLU A 320 -33.13 -47.73 16.05
C GLU A 320 -31.87 -47.26 15.31
N LYS A 321 -32.04 -46.46 14.24
CA LYS A 321 -30.92 -45.88 13.51
C LYS A 321 -30.20 -44.79 14.30
N TRP A 322 -30.91 -44.07 15.17
CA TRP A 322 -30.25 -43.14 16.09
C TRP A 322 -29.36 -43.86 17.10
N ILE A 323 -29.79 -45.01 17.61
CA ILE A 323 -28.98 -45.84 18.50
C ILE A 323 -27.72 -46.34 17.78
N ASP A 324 -27.86 -46.87 16.57
CA ASP A 324 -26.71 -47.29 15.73
C ASP A 324 -25.70 -46.15 15.52
N ILE A 325 -26.18 -44.92 15.32
CA ILE A 325 -25.34 -43.73 15.13
C ILE A 325 -24.63 -43.37 16.44
N ILE A 326 -25.34 -43.35 17.57
CA ILE A 326 -24.73 -43.04 18.87
C ILE A 326 -23.66 -44.08 19.22
N GLU A 327 -23.98 -45.36 19.06
CA GLU A 327 -23.05 -46.46 19.31
C GLU A 327 -21.80 -46.33 18.44
N GLY A 328 -21.95 -46.10 17.12
CA GLY A 328 -20.80 -45.94 16.24
C GLY A 328 -19.93 -44.72 16.56
N ILE A 329 -20.53 -43.61 17.01
CA ILE A 329 -19.76 -42.44 17.47
C ILE A 329 -18.97 -42.80 18.73
N ILE A 330 -19.59 -43.46 19.71
CA ILE A 330 -18.94 -43.89 20.95
C ILE A 330 -17.79 -44.85 20.64
N GLN A 331 -18.00 -45.83 19.76
CA GLN A 331 -16.94 -46.76 19.31
C GLN A 331 -15.77 -46.03 18.66
N GLY A 332 -16.06 -45.04 17.79
CA GLY A 332 -15.03 -44.20 17.19
C GLY A 332 -14.23 -43.41 18.24
N LEU A 333 -14.88 -42.83 19.24
CA LEU A 333 -14.22 -42.08 20.31
C LEU A 333 -13.41 -42.97 21.25
N LEU A 334 -13.98 -44.11 21.64
CA LEU A 334 -13.33 -45.11 22.47
C LEU A 334 -12.06 -45.62 21.79
N TYR A 335 -12.13 -45.85 20.47
CA TYR A 335 -10.95 -46.18 19.69
C TYR A 335 -9.87 -45.10 19.78
N LEU A 336 -10.22 -43.82 19.60
CA LEU A 336 -9.25 -42.71 19.67
C LEU A 336 -8.62 -42.56 21.06
N GLN A 337 -9.35 -42.88 22.13
CA GLN A 337 -8.91 -42.65 23.49
C GLN A 337 -8.09 -43.82 24.06
N GLU A 338 -8.58 -45.05 23.85
CA GLU A 338 -8.07 -46.24 24.55
C GLU A 338 -7.41 -47.27 23.64
N TYR A 339 -7.91 -47.45 22.41
CA TYR A 339 -7.49 -48.57 21.54
C TYR A 339 -6.54 -48.16 20.41
N SER A 340 -6.35 -46.86 20.15
CA SER A 340 -5.27 -46.39 19.29
C SER A 340 -3.94 -46.40 20.04
N ARG A 341 -2.84 -46.56 19.30
CA ARG A 341 -1.48 -46.61 19.85
C ARG A 341 -1.08 -45.35 20.66
N LEU A 342 -1.77 -44.24 20.42
CA LEU A 342 -1.65 -42.97 21.13
C LEU A 342 -3.05 -42.58 21.59
N THR A 343 -3.18 -41.93 22.74
CA THR A 343 -4.44 -41.30 23.14
C THR A 343 -4.65 -40.04 22.31
N ILE A 344 -5.77 -39.96 21.58
CA ILE A 344 -6.04 -38.89 20.62
C ILE A 344 -7.29 -38.14 21.04
N VAL A 345 -7.14 -36.83 21.20
CA VAL A 345 -8.26 -35.92 21.46
C VAL A 345 -8.57 -35.17 20.16
N HIS A 346 -9.80 -35.35 19.66
CA HIS A 346 -10.25 -34.75 18.39
C HIS A 346 -10.27 -33.21 18.43
N ARG A 347 -10.69 -32.63 19.56
CA ARG A 347 -10.84 -31.18 19.82
C ARG A 347 -11.88 -30.41 18.97
N ASP A 348 -12.40 -31.00 17.90
CA ASP A 348 -13.49 -30.40 17.09
C ASP A 348 -14.67 -31.37 16.89
N LEU A 349 -15.09 -32.09 17.93
CA LEU A 349 -16.19 -33.04 17.79
C LEU A 349 -17.54 -32.30 17.77
N LYS A 350 -18.24 -32.36 16.63
CA LYS A 350 -19.55 -31.75 16.41
C LYS A 350 -20.32 -32.50 15.34
N ALA A 351 -21.64 -32.27 15.27
CA ALA A 351 -22.51 -32.98 14.33
C ALA A 351 -22.12 -32.82 12.85
N SER A 352 -21.58 -31.66 12.44
CA SER A 352 -21.10 -31.44 11.07
C SER A 352 -19.81 -32.21 10.74
N ASN A 353 -19.08 -32.67 11.75
CA ASN A 353 -17.88 -33.50 11.60
C ASN A 353 -18.16 -35.01 11.74
N ILE A 354 -19.43 -35.41 11.94
CA ILE A 354 -19.87 -36.81 11.86
C ILE A 354 -20.51 -37.03 10.49
N LEU A 355 -19.83 -37.78 9.62
CA LEU A 355 -20.35 -38.12 8.30
C LEU A 355 -21.02 -39.49 8.31
N LEU A 356 -21.94 -39.71 7.37
CA LEU A 356 -22.73 -40.92 7.24
C LEU A 356 -22.42 -41.62 5.92
N ASP A 357 -22.03 -42.88 6.01
CA ASP A 357 -21.81 -43.73 4.84
C ASP A 357 -23.13 -44.20 4.20
N ALA A 358 -23.06 -45.06 3.17
CA ALA A 358 -24.23 -45.56 2.44
C ALA A 358 -25.24 -46.31 3.32
N ASP A 359 -24.79 -46.95 4.41
CA ASP A 359 -25.62 -47.75 5.32
C ASP A 359 -26.12 -46.95 6.53
N MET A 360 -25.93 -45.63 6.50
CA MET A 360 -26.19 -44.69 7.60
C MET A 360 -25.34 -44.96 8.84
N LYS A 361 -24.13 -45.52 8.68
CA LYS A 361 -23.19 -45.70 9.79
C LYS A 361 -22.32 -44.44 9.95
N PRO A 362 -22.04 -44.02 11.20
CA PRO A 362 -21.32 -42.78 11.48
C PRO A 362 -19.82 -42.96 11.35
N LYS A 363 -19.16 -41.93 10.81
CA LYS A 363 -17.72 -41.82 10.69
C LYS A 363 -17.25 -40.43 11.11
N ILE A 364 -16.37 -40.38 12.12
CA ILE A 364 -15.78 -39.12 12.62
C ILE A 364 -14.77 -38.61 11.60
N SER A 365 -14.83 -37.32 11.31
CA SER A 365 -14.02 -36.62 10.31
C SER A 365 -13.38 -35.35 10.89
N ASP A 366 -12.45 -34.76 10.14
CA ASP A 366 -11.80 -33.47 10.43
C ASP A 366 -10.83 -33.46 11.63
N PHE A 367 -9.74 -34.22 11.49
CA PHE A 367 -8.66 -34.32 12.47
C PHE A 367 -7.62 -33.17 12.39
N GLY A 368 -7.90 -32.08 11.67
CA GLY A 368 -6.94 -30.99 11.42
C GLY A 368 -6.42 -30.34 12.69
N ILE A 369 -7.25 -30.30 13.73
CA ILE A 369 -6.85 -29.84 15.05
C ILE A 369 -6.80 -30.97 16.08
N ALA A 370 -6.69 -32.24 15.72
CA ALA A 370 -6.51 -33.30 16.72
C ALA A 370 -5.15 -33.19 17.44
N LYS A 371 -5.04 -33.76 18.63
CA LYS A 371 -3.78 -33.89 19.38
C LYS A 371 -3.58 -35.31 19.88
N SER A 372 -2.35 -35.80 19.79
CA SER A 372 -1.93 -37.06 20.42
C SER A 372 -1.21 -36.79 21.74
N PHE A 373 -1.44 -37.67 22.70
CA PHE A 373 -0.77 -37.71 23.99
C PHE A 373 -0.07 -39.07 24.15
N GLU A 374 1.08 -39.08 24.82
CA GLU A 374 1.68 -40.32 25.28
C GLU A 374 0.87 -40.85 26.46
N SER A 375 0.75 -42.18 26.59
CA SER A 375 -0.19 -42.85 27.51
C SER A 375 -0.04 -42.49 29.00
N ASN A 376 1.04 -41.81 29.38
CA ASN A 376 1.34 -41.43 30.76
C ASN A 376 1.16 -39.93 31.05
N GLU A 377 0.76 -39.13 30.07
CA GLU A 377 0.46 -37.71 30.24
C GLU A 377 -1.04 -37.51 30.46
N THR A 378 -1.45 -37.16 31.68
CA THR A 378 -2.86 -36.90 32.02
C THR A 378 -3.29 -35.45 31.76
N GLU A 379 -2.34 -34.55 31.53
CA GLU A 379 -2.57 -33.12 31.34
C GLU A 379 -1.62 -32.53 30.30
N ALA A 380 -2.11 -31.58 29.50
CA ALA A 380 -1.28 -30.83 28.57
C ALA A 380 -1.79 -29.39 28.41
N SER A 381 -0.86 -28.43 28.52
CA SER A 381 -1.16 -27.02 28.27
C SER A 381 -1.19 -26.73 26.77
N THR A 382 -2.13 -25.87 26.36
CA THR A 382 -2.27 -25.42 24.97
C THR A 382 -2.36 -23.90 24.94
N GLU A 383 -1.39 -23.26 24.29
CA GLU A 383 -1.33 -21.79 24.16
C GLU A 383 -2.45 -21.20 23.29
N ARG A 384 -3.18 -22.04 22.55
CA ARG A 384 -4.23 -21.64 21.62
C ARG A 384 -5.57 -22.26 22.01
N ILE A 385 -6.58 -21.41 22.21
CA ILE A 385 -7.99 -21.82 22.30
C ILE A 385 -8.44 -22.24 20.89
N VAL A 386 -8.96 -23.45 20.75
CA VAL A 386 -9.44 -24.04 19.49
C VAL A 386 -10.70 -24.88 19.75
N GLY A 387 -11.52 -25.08 18.73
CA GLY A 387 -12.85 -25.70 18.81
C GLY A 387 -13.95 -24.72 18.38
N THR A 388 -15.18 -25.20 18.24
CA THR A 388 -16.37 -24.38 17.89
C THR A 388 -17.41 -24.37 18.97
#